data_AF-A0A7V9UHI0-F1
#
_entry.id   AF-A0A7V9UHI0-F1
#
_cell.length_a   1.000
_cell.length_b   1.000
_cell.length_c   1.000
_cell.angle_alpha   90.00
_cell.angle_beta   90.00
_cell.angle_gamma   90.00
#
_symmetry.space_group_name_H-M   'P 1'
#
loop_
_entity.id
_entity.type
_entity.pdbx_description
1 polymer ?
#
loop_
_entity_poly.entity_id
_entity_poly.type
_entity_poly.pdbx_seq_one_letter_code
_entity_poly.pdbx_strand_id
1 'polypeptide(L)' 'MKNKPGDFLLLSSISNLPIAYLYSTAVNLQDKLGRIATVQVVKRPNNNFAFPAYYVIFVE' A
#
# COMPACT_ATOMS: atom_id res chain seq x y z
N MET A 1 -5.89 -2.82 -18.06
CA MET A 1 -4.52 -3.21 -17.66
C MET A 1 -4.63 -4.26 -16.55
N LYS A 2 -4.36 -5.53 -16.87
CA LYS A 2 -4.29 -6.65 -15.91
C LYS A 2 -2.88 -6.66 -15.31
N ASN A 3 -2.74 -6.87 -14.00
CA ASN A 3 -1.45 -7.05 -13.27
C ASN A 3 -0.81 -5.80 -12.64
N LYS A 4 -1.57 -4.89 -12.03
CA LYS A 4 -0.98 -4.09 -10.94
C LYS A 4 -1.02 -4.90 -9.65
N PRO A 5 0.13 -5.19 -9.00
CA PRO A 5 0.14 -5.76 -7.67
C PRO A 5 -0.35 -4.69 -6.67
N GLY A 6 -1.31 -5.04 -5.83
CA GLY A 6 -1.90 -4.15 -4.83
C GLY A 6 -2.99 -3.23 -5.37
N ASP A 7 -3.92 -2.87 -4.49
CA ASP A 7 -4.98 -1.89 -4.76
C ASP A 7 -4.39 -0.46 -4.71
N PHE A 8 -3.36 -0.26 -3.90
CA PHE A 8 -2.72 1.04 -3.66
C PHE A 8 -1.19 0.95 -3.66
N LEU A 9 -0.54 2.08 -3.97
CA LEU A 9 0.91 2.28 -3.82
C LEU A 9 1.17 3.20 -2.62
N LEU A 10 1.98 2.74 -1.68
CA LEU A 10 2.49 3.58 -0.61
C LEU A 10 3.69 4.37 -1.13
N LEU A 11 3.61 5.70 -1.01
CA LEU A 11 4.69 6.60 -1.37
C LEU A 11 5.41 7.06 -0.10
N SER A 12 6.73 7.18 -0.19
CA SER A 12 7.51 7.86 0.85
C SER A 12 7.12 9.33 0.92
N SER A 13 6.82 9.84 2.11
CA SER A 13 6.53 11.27 2.32
C SER A 13 7.74 12.17 2.05
N ILE A 14 8.96 11.61 2.06
CA ILE A 14 10.21 12.36 1.86
C ILE A 14 10.55 12.47 0.38
N SER A 15 10.53 11.35 -0.34
CA SER A 15 10.98 11.29 -1.74
C SER A 15 9.86 11.26 -2.77
N ASN A 16 8.61 11.07 -2.33
CA ASN A 16 7.44 10.81 -3.18
C ASN A 16 7.60 9.60 -4.11
N LEU A 17 8.56 8.71 -3.82
CA LEU A 17 8.79 7.49 -4.57
C LEU A 17 8.01 6.32 -3.97
N PRO A 18 7.58 5.35 -4.79
CA PRO A 18 6.96 4.12 -4.29
C PRO A 18 7.88 3.34 -3.36
N ILE A 19 7.32 2.86 -2.25
CA ILE A 19 8.05 2.04 -1.27
C ILE A 19 7.36 0.72 -0.96
N ALA A 20 6.06 0.60 -1.22
CA ALA A 20 5.32 -0.65 -1.00
C ALA A 20 4.01 -0.72 -1.80
N TYR A 21 3.55 -1.94 -2.04
CA TYR A 21 2.19 -2.22 -2.49
C TYR A 21 1.29 -2.52 -1.28
N LEU A 22 0.10 -1.92 -1.26
CA LEU A 22 -0.90 -2.15 -0.23
C LEU A 22 -2.11 -2.88 -0.80
N TYR A 23 -2.58 -3.86 -0.04
CA TYR A 23 -3.78 -4.63 -0.31
C TYR A 23 -4.78 -4.32 0.79
N SER A 24 -5.90 -3.72 0.41
CA SER A 24 -6.87 -3.17 1.35
C SER A 24 -8.18 -3.91 1.23
N THR A 25 -8.22 -5.11 1.82
CA THR A 25 -9.38 -6.00 1.74
C THR A 25 -10.50 -5.62 2.70
N ALA A 26 -10.16 -5.12 3.89
CA ALA A 26 -11.12 -4.80 4.95
C ALA A 26 -11.15 -3.30 5.32
N VAL A 27 -10.10 -2.55 4.96
CA VAL A 27 -9.96 -1.13 5.28
C VAL A 27 -10.22 -0.32 4.02
N ASN A 28 -11.08 0.70 4.07
CA ASN A 28 -11.25 1.60 2.94
C ASN A 28 -10.14 2.66 2.94
N LEU A 29 -9.25 2.62 1.94
CA LEU A 29 -8.19 3.61 1.75
C LEU A 29 -8.52 4.68 0.70
N GLN A 30 -9.66 4.57 0.02
CA GLN A 30 -10.03 5.48 -1.05
C GLN A 30 -10.08 6.94 -0.55
N ASP A 31 -10.62 7.12 0.65
CA ASP A 31 -10.85 8.41 1.32
C ASP A 31 -9.54 9.06 1.80
N LYS A 32 -8.44 8.29 1.78
CA LYS A 32 -7.10 8.67 2.23
C LYS A 32 -6.13 8.90 1.07
N LEU A 33 -6.57 8.72 -0.18
CA LEU A 33 -5.75 8.97 -1.36
C LEU A 33 -5.22 10.40 -1.40
N GLY A 34 -3.92 10.53 -1.69
CA GLY A 34 -3.23 11.83 -1.77
C GLY A 34 -3.03 12.53 -0.42
N ARG A 35 -3.39 11.88 0.70
CA ARG A 35 -3.16 12.40 2.05
C ARG A 35 -2.03 11.64 2.72
N ILE A 36 -1.40 12.30 3.70
CA ILE A 36 -0.51 11.62 4.64
C ILE A 36 -1.40 10.84 5.60
N ALA A 37 -1.17 9.53 5.69
CA ALA A 37 -1.88 8.64 6.60
C ALA A 37 -0.90 7.65 7.22
N THR A 38 -1.18 7.26 8.47
CA THR A 38 -0.48 6.18 9.15
C THR A 38 -1.27 4.89 8.94
N VAL A 39 -0.60 3.84 8.46
CA VAL A 39 -1.22 2.52 8.27
C VAL A 39 -0.51 1.47 9.10
N GLN A 40 -1.29 0.60 9.75
CA GLN A 40 -0.76 -0.62 10.36
C GLN A 40 -0.93 -1.77 9.39
N VAL A 41 0.15 -2.52 9.19
CA VAL A 41 0.25 -3.46 8.10
C VAL A 41 0.95 -4.75 8.50
N VAL A 42 0.64 -5.84 7.80
CA VAL A 42 1.36 -7.13 7.92
C VAL A 42 1.93 -7.53 6.57
N LYS A 43 3.18 -8.01 6.59
CA LYS A 43 3.92 -8.41 5.39
C LYS A 43 3.24 -9.59 4.69
N ARG A 44 3.18 -9.55 3.37
CA ARG A 44 2.73 -10.66 2.54
C ARG A 44 3.77 -11.03 1.48
N PRO A 45 3.78 -12.28 0.97
CA PRO A 45 4.57 -12.64 -0.19
C PRO A 45 4.21 -11.77 -1.39
N ASN A 46 5.21 -11.28 -2.12
CA ASN A 46 5.00 -10.41 -3.28
C ASN A 46 5.71 -10.90 -4.55
N ASN A 47 5.88 -12.21 -4.72
CA ASN A 47 6.34 -12.85 -5.96
C ASN A 47 7.53 -12.14 -6.65
N ASN A 48 8.48 -11.61 -5.87
CA ASN A 48 9.63 -10.84 -6.34
C ASN A 48 9.31 -9.59 -7.21
N PHE A 49 8.17 -8.93 -7.00
CA PHE A 49 7.93 -7.59 -7.54
C PHE A 49 8.87 -6.53 -6.92
N ALA A 50 8.96 -5.37 -7.58
CA ALA A 50 9.94 -4.32 -7.29
C ALA A 50 9.90 -3.74 -5.86
N PHE A 51 8.78 -3.86 -5.16
CA PHE A 51 8.59 -3.34 -3.80
C PHE A 51 7.98 -4.43 -2.89
N PRO A 52 8.15 -4.36 -1.56
CA PRO A 52 7.42 -5.23 -0.65
C PRO A 52 5.90 -5.02 -0.78
N ALA A 53 5.13 -6.04 -0.40
CA ALA A 53 3.68 -5.91 -0.28
C ALA A 53 3.21 -6.16 1.14
N TYR A 54 2.12 -5.49 1.50
CA TYR A 54 1.48 -5.64 2.79
C TYR A 54 -0.05 -5.72 2.69
N TYR A 55 -0.65 -6.44 3.64
CA TYR A 55 -2.07 -6.33 3.96
C TYR A 55 -2.27 -5.20 4.96
N VAL A 56 -3.27 -4.35 4.70
CA VAL A 56 -3.65 -3.25 5.59
C VAL A 56 -4.61 -3.76 6.65
N ILE A 57 -4.26 -3.56 7.92
CA ILE A 57 -5.07 -3.98 9.08
C ILE A 57 -5.83 -2.78 9.64
N PHE A 58 -5.21 -1.60 9.62
CA PHE A 58 -5.80 -0.39 10.18
C PHE A 58 -5.22 0.86 9.50
N VAL A 59 -5.98 1.95 9.50
CA VAL A 59 -5.57 3.27 9.00
C VAL A 59 -6.08 4.37 9.93
N GLU A 60 -5.25 5.38 10.19
CA GLU A 60 -5.61 6.60 10.91
C GLU A 60 -6.12 7.71 9.98
#